data_AF-A0A1I0B228-F1
#
_entry.id   AF-A0A1I0B228-F1
#
_cell.length_a   1.000
_cell.length_b   1.000
_cell.length_c   1.000
_cell.angle_alpha   90.00
_cell.angle_beta   90.00
_cell.angle_gamma   90.00
#
_symmetry.space_group_name_H-M   'P 1'
#
loop_
_entity.id
_entity.type
_entity.pdbx_description
1 polymer ?
#
loop_
_entity_poly.entity_id
_entity_poly.type
_entity_poly.pdbx_seq_one_letter_code
_entity_poly.pdbx_strand_id
1 'polypeptide(L)'
;MNFEDQFLPEDIERAKQERACGIYLIEPMKLEFEYGNFESVEYFYQDLKKTLNTLNYMRNNKIISDREKHQVMVKAVPLNPLTMQHILRMKGKNGYE
;
A
#
# COMPACT_ATOMS: atom_id res chain seq x y z
N MET A 1 -6.58 -7.34 12.79
CA MET A 1 -5.94 -7.30 11.45
C MET A 1 -4.53 -7.83 11.64
N ASN A 2 -4.14 -8.87 10.90
CA ASN A 2 -2.78 -9.39 11.02
C ASN A 2 -1.80 -8.40 10.39
N PHE A 3 -0.54 -8.39 10.86
CA PHE A 3 0.47 -7.49 10.32
C PHE A 3 0.67 -7.71 8.81
N GLU A 4 0.70 -8.98 8.40
CA GLU A 4 0.97 -9.42 7.03
C GLU A 4 -0.14 -8.99 6.05
N ASP A 5 -1.38 -8.84 6.51
CA ASP A 5 -2.53 -8.43 5.69
C ASP A 5 -2.36 -7.03 5.07
N GLN A 6 -1.43 -6.23 5.59
CA GLN A 6 -1.17 -4.86 5.15
C GLN A 6 -0.24 -4.77 3.93
N PHE A 7 0.37 -5.89 3.52
CA PHE A 7 1.44 -5.91 2.52
C PHE A 7 1.09 -6.84 1.36
N LEU A 8 1.80 -6.66 0.25
CA LEU A 8 1.78 -7.63 -0.85
C LEU A 8 2.54 -8.89 -0.43
N PRO A 9 2.19 -10.08 -0.93
CA PRO A 9 2.87 -11.33 -0.56
C PRO A 9 4.39 -11.29 -0.71
N GLU A 10 4.88 -10.64 -1.77
CA GLU A 10 6.30 -10.44 -2.06
C GLU A 10 7.02 -9.52 -1.06
N ASP A 11 6.30 -8.63 -0.38
CA ASP A 11 6.85 -7.65 0.56
C ASP A 11 6.83 -8.15 2.02
N ILE A 12 6.12 -9.23 2.32
CA ILE A 12 5.87 -9.68 3.71
C ILE A 12 7.15 -9.94 4.48
N GLU A 13 8.10 -10.69 3.91
CA GLU A 13 9.33 -11.06 4.61
C GLU A 13 10.21 -9.84 4.88
N ARG A 14 10.29 -8.91 3.92
CA ARG A 14 10.97 -7.63 4.11
C ARG A 14 10.27 -6.78 5.17
N ALA A 15 8.93 -6.73 5.18
CA ALA A 15 8.17 -6.01 6.18
C ALA A 15 8.39 -6.57 7.60
N LYS A 16 8.55 -7.89 7.75
CA LYS A 16 8.90 -8.51 9.03
C LYS A 16 10.29 -8.10 9.50
N GLN A 17 11.27 -8.08 8.60
CA GLN A 17 12.63 -7.64 8.91
C GLN A 17 12.65 -6.17 9.34
N GLU A 18 12.01 -5.29 8.59
CA GLU A 18 11.89 -3.87 8.94
C GLU A 18 11.17 -3.68 10.28
N ARG A 19 10.10 -4.44 10.54
CA ARG A 19 9.43 -4.41 11.85
C ARG A 19 10.37 -4.83 12.98
N ALA A 20 11.18 -5.86 12.79
CA ALA A 20 12.17 -6.30 13.78
C ALA A 20 13.24 -5.22 14.01
N CYS A 21 13.75 -4.59 12.94
CA CYS A 21 14.68 -3.46 13.05
C CYS A 21 14.06 -2.30 13.85
N GLY A 22 12.81 -1.93 13.55
CA GLY A 22 12.12 -0.85 14.27
C GLY A 22 11.95 -1.15 15.76
N ILE A 23 11.57 -2.37 16.11
CA ILE A 23 11.47 -2.81 17.51
C ILE A 23 12.85 -2.74 18.20
N TYR A 24 13.90 -3.23 17.53
CA TYR A 24 15.25 -3.21 18.06
C TYR A 24 15.78 -1.79 18.30
N LEU A 25 15.40 -0.80 17.47
CA LEU A 25 15.82 0.59 17.62
C LEU A 25 15.11 1.33 18.77
N ILE A 26 13.88 0.93 19.11
CA ILE A 26 13.08 1.61 20.15
C ILE A 26 13.68 1.41 21.54
N GLU A 27 14.13 0.20 21.87
CA GLU A 27 14.63 -0.12 23.21
C GLU A 27 15.89 0.68 23.59
N PRO A 28 16.97 0.74 22.77
CA PRO A 28 18.12 1.60 23.03
C PRO A 28 17.76 3.08 23.04
N MET A 29 16.90 3.52 22.11
CA MET A 29 16.49 4.93 22.05
C MET A 29 15.80 5.38 23.33
N LYS A 30 14.95 4.53 23.93
CA LYS A 30 14.30 4.81 25.21
C LYS A 30 15.33 4.94 26.34
N LEU A 31 16.29 4.03 26.40
CA LEU A 31 17.36 4.05 27.40
C LEU A 31 18.22 5.32 27.30
N GLU A 32 18.64 5.70 26.09
CA GLU A 32 19.39 6.94 25.86
C GLU A 32 18.59 8.19 26.25
N PHE A 33 17.27 8.16 26.01
CA PHE A 33 16.38 9.25 26.42
C PHE A 33 16.33 9.40 27.95
N GLU A 34 16.25 8.29 28.68
CA GLU A 34 16.27 8.28 30.15
C GLU A 34 17.62 8.78 30.72
N TYR A 35 18.73 8.52 30.03
CA TYR A 35 20.05 9.04 30.39
C TYR A 35 20.29 10.50 29.95
N GLY A 36 19.38 11.11 29.19
CA GLY A 36 19.54 12.47 28.67
C GLY A 36 20.53 12.59 27.50
N ASN A 37 20.87 11.47 26.85
CA ASN A 37 21.79 11.43 25.71
C ASN A 37 21.05 11.75 24.40
N PHE A 38 20.59 12.99 24.27
CA PHE A 38 19.69 13.39 23.17
C PHE A 38 20.28 13.27 21.76
N GLU A 39 21.61 13.36 21.61
CA GLU A 39 22.28 13.16 20.32
C GLU A 39 22.14 11.71 19.84
N SER A 40 22.29 10.73 20.76
CA SER A 40 22.08 9.32 20.43
C SER A 40 20.61 9.00 20.16
N VAL A 41 19.69 9.65 20.89
CA VAL A 41 18.25 9.58 20.60
C VAL A 41 17.95 10.06 19.18
N GLU A 42 18.52 11.20 18.78
CA GLU A 42 18.32 11.72 17.42
C GLU A 42 18.84 10.74 16.37
N TYR A 43 20.00 10.13 16.59
CA TYR A 43 20.56 9.12 15.69
C TYR A 43 19.61 7.91 15.53
N PHE A 44 19.17 7.32 16.64
CA PHE A 44 18.22 6.19 16.59
C PHE A 44 16.90 6.56 15.94
N TYR A 45 16.40 7.78 16.19
CA TYR A 45 15.19 8.28 15.57
C TYR A 45 15.31 8.39 14.03
N GLN A 46 16.46 8.85 13.51
CA GLN A 46 16.67 8.92 12.06
C GLN A 46 16.63 7.54 11.41
N ASP A 47 17.21 6.52 12.05
CA ASP A 47 17.16 5.15 11.55
C ASP A 47 15.76 4.54 11.66
N LEU A 48 15.07 4.78 12.78
CA LEU A 48 13.68 4.35 12.97
C LEU A 48 12.78 4.97 11.88
N LYS A 49 12.99 6.24 11.55
CA LYS A 49 12.27 6.94 10.48
C LYS A 49 12.47 6.26 9.13
N LYS A 50 13.66 5.77 8.81
CA LYS A 50 13.91 5.02 7.55
C LYS A 50 13.08 3.73 7.50
N THR A 51 13.09 2.95 8.58
CA THR A 51 12.29 1.73 8.71
C THR A 51 10.79 2.00 8.56
N LEU A 52 10.28 3.04 9.23
CA LEU A 52 8.88 3.44 9.12
C LEU A 52 8.51 3.89 7.70
N ASN A 53 9.40 4.62 7.02
CA ASN A 53 9.18 5.01 5.63
C ASN A 53 9.12 3.80 4.69
N THR A 54 10.00 2.81 4.88
CA THR A 54 9.99 1.57 4.09
C THR A 54 8.69 0.79 4.30
N LEU A 55 8.24 0.62 5.55
CA LEU A 55 6.96 -0.03 5.86
C LEU A 55 5.78 0.70 5.23
N ASN A 56 5.75 2.03 5.32
CA ASN A 56 4.69 2.84 4.71
C ASN A 56 4.70 2.74 3.18
N TYR A 57 5.87 2.69 2.56
CA TYR A 57 6.00 2.50 1.13
C TYR A 57 5.40 1.16 0.68
N MET A 58 5.77 0.05 1.32
CA MET A 58 5.24 -1.28 1.00
C MET A 58 3.72 -1.36 1.22
N ARG A 59 3.22 -0.78 2.31
CA ARG A 59 1.78 -0.69 2.56
C ARG A 59 1.05 0.12 1.49
N ASN A 60 1.63 1.23 1.03
CA ASN A 60 1.04 2.04 -0.02
C ASN A 60 0.99 1.29 -1.36
N ASN A 61 2.01 0.49 -1.69
CA ASN A 61 1.99 -0.37 -2.87
C ASN A 61 0.82 -1.37 -2.81
N LYS A 62 0.54 -1.97 -1.65
CA LYS A 62 -0.63 -2.84 -1.46
C LYS A 62 -1.95 -2.10 -1.72
N ILE A 63 -2.10 -0.91 -1.14
CA ILE A 63 -3.30 -0.08 -1.32
C ILE A 63 -3.51 0.28 -2.80
N ILE A 64 -2.44 0.62 -3.52
CA ILE A 64 -2.50 0.92 -4.95
C ILE A 64 -2.89 -0.33 -5.75
N SER A 65 -2.23 -1.46 -5.51
CA SER A 65 -2.52 -2.74 -6.19
C SER A 65 -3.97 -3.18 -5.99
N ASP A 66 -4.50 -3.06 -4.76
CA ASP A 66 -5.89 -3.40 -4.46
C ASP A 66 -6.87 -2.50 -5.21
N ARG A 67 -6.59 -1.20 -5.29
CA ARG A 67 -7.39 -0.23 -6.05
C ARG A 67 -7.37 -0.54 -7.55
N GLU A 68 -6.21 -0.84 -8.11
CA GLU A 68 -6.06 -1.18 -9.53
C GLU A 68 -6.81 -2.48 -9.87
N LYS A 69 -6.69 -3.52 -9.05
CA LYS A 69 -7.45 -4.77 -9.20
C LYS A 69 -8.96 -4.51 -9.18
N HIS A 70 -9.42 -3.65 -8.27
CA HIS A 70 -10.83 -3.24 -8.22
C HIS A 70 -11.26 -2.51 -9.49
N GLN A 71 -10.46 -1.57 -10.00
CA GLN A 71 -10.79 -0.83 -11.23
C GLN A 71 -10.82 -1.73 -12.47
N VAL A 72 -9.92 -2.72 -12.57
CA VAL A 72 -9.92 -3.70 -13.66
C VAL A 72 -11.15 -4.60 -13.60
N MET A 73 -11.55 -5.07 -12.41
CA MET A 73 -12.78 -5.84 -12.24
C MET A 73 -14.03 -5.06 -12.66
N VAL A 74 -14.11 -3.76 -12.38
CA VAL A 74 -15.25 -2.92 -12.81
C VAL A 74 -15.30 -2.76 -14.33
N LYS A 75 -14.15 -2.70 -15.02
CA LYS A 75 -14.11 -2.63 -16.50
C LYS A 75 -14.47 -3.96 -17.17
N ALA A 76 -14.32 -5.08 -16.47
CA ALA A 76 -14.57 -6.41 -17.01
C ALA A 76 -16.02 -6.89 -16.86
N VAL A 77 -16.94 -6.07 -16.34
CA VAL A 77 -18.37 -6.41 -16.33
C VAL A 77 -18.85 -6.38 -17.79
N PRO A 78 -19.18 -7.54 -18.41
CA PRO A 78 -19.79 -7.51 -19.73
C PRO A 78 -21.10 -6.74 -19.60
N LEU A 79 -21.24 -5.67 -20.40
CA LEU A 79 -22.51 -4.96 -20.53
C LEU A 79 -23.59 -6.01 -20.82
N ASN A 80 -24.69 -5.96 -20.07
CA ASN A 80 -25.74 -6.94 -20.28
C ASN A 80 -26.21 -6.90 -21.75
N PRO A 81 -26.74 -8.01 -22.30
CA PRO A 81 -27.11 -8.08 -23.72
C PRO A 81 -28.10 -7.00 -24.17
N LEU A 82 -29.00 -6.56 -23.29
CA LEU A 82 -29.95 -5.47 -23.55
C LEU A 82 -29.24 -4.12 -23.68
N THR A 83 -28.26 -3.85 -22.82
CA THR A 83 -27.43 -2.64 -22.87
C THR A 83 -26.58 -2.61 -24.14
N MET A 84 -26.00 -3.74 -24.53
CA MET A 84 -25.27 -3.89 -25.80
C MET A 84 -26.17 -3.66 -27.03
N GLN A 85 -27.38 -4.23 -27.05
CA GLN A 85 -28.35 -3.99 -28.14
C GLN A 85 -28.77 -2.53 -28.24
N HIS A 86 -28.93 -1.83 -27.10
CA HIS A 86 -29.27 -0.41 -27.09
C HIS A 86 -28.14 0.45 -27.67
N ILE A 87 -26.88 0.16 -27.32
CA ILE A 87 -25.70 0.87 -27.84
C ILE A 87 -25.55 0.64 -29.35
N LEU A 88 -25.73 -0.60 -29.82
CA LEU A 88 -25.66 -0.93 -31.25
C LEU A 88 -26.77 -0.24 -32.05
N ARG A 89 -28.00 -0.15 -31.51
CA ARG A 89 -29.11 0.59 -32.13
C ARG A 89 -28.85 2.10 -32.20
N MET A 90 -28.16 2.68 -31.22
CA MET A 90 -27.78 4.10 -31.28
C MET A 90 -26.66 4.37 -32.29
N LYS A 91 -25.67 3.46 -32.41
CA LYS A 91 -24.62 3.60 -33.45
C LYS A 91 -25.16 3.45 -34.87
N GLY A 92 -26.23 2.67 -35.07
CA GLY A 92 -26.94 2.57 -36.35
C GLY A 92 -27.79 3.79 -36.74
N LYS A 93 -27.96 4.79 -35.85
CA LYS A 93 -28.71 6.03 -36.12
C LYS A 93 -27.83 7.24 -36.49
N ASN A 94 -26.51 7.12 -36.42
CA ASN A 94 -25.56 8.21 -36.75
C ASN A 94 -24.78 7.95 -38.06
N GLY A 95 -25.24 7.03 -38.90
CA GLY A 95 -24.77 6.89 -40.28
C GLY A 95 -25.94 7.18 -41.21
N TYR A 96 -25.77 8.16 -42.10
CA TYR A 96 -26.78 8.80 -42.95
C TYR A 96 -27.71 9.70 -42.11
N GLU A 97 -27.56 11.03 -42.11
CA GLU A 97 -27.24 12.00 -43.17
C GLU A 97 -26.30 13.11 -42.69
#